data_AF-A0A258LL45-F1
#
_entry.id   AF-A0A258LL45-F1
#
_cell.length_a   1.000
_cell.length_b   1.000
_cell.length_c   1.000
_cell.angle_alpha   90.00
_cell.angle_beta   90.00
_cell.angle_gamma   90.00
#
_symmetry.space_group_name_H-M   'P 1'
#
loop_
_entity.id
_entity.type
_entity.pdbx_description
1 polymer ?
#
loop_
_entity_poly.entity_id
_entity_poly.type
_entity_poly.pdbx_seq_one_letter_code
_entity_poly.pdbx_strand_id
1 'polypeptide(L)' 'IPNVLKDPAVEVNILEFNLVGPVLAVRPYCNNNYYWQVYFDSNRVMSEALTSAGFPAPVASQNMIMKQN' A
#
# COMPACT_ATOMS: atom_id res chain seq x y z
N ILE A 1 14.66 -0.38 -4.06
CA ILE A 1 14.14 -1.03 -5.28
C ILE A 1 14.97 -0.55 -6.46
N PRO A 2 15.50 -1.44 -7.32
CA PRO A 2 16.27 -1.03 -8.50
C PRO A 2 15.49 -0.05 -9.38
N ASN A 3 16.20 0.87 -10.06
CA ASN A 3 15.65 1.83 -11.03
C ASN A 3 14.69 2.91 -10.47
N VAL A 4 14.44 2.94 -9.16
CA VAL A 4 13.78 4.08 -8.51
C VAL A 4 14.73 5.28 -8.50
N LEU A 5 14.24 6.43 -8.93
CA LEU A 5 14.98 7.68 -8.90
C LEU A 5 15.23 8.12 -7.45
N LYS A 6 16.36 8.78 -7.22
CA LYS A 6 16.64 9.45 -5.95
C LYS A 6 15.98 10.84 -5.88
N ASP A 7 15.93 11.51 -7.02
CA ASP A 7 15.32 12.83 -7.20
C ASP A 7 14.49 12.82 -8.50
N PRO A 8 13.18 13.10 -8.45
CA PRO A 8 12.38 13.28 -7.22
C PRO A 8 12.38 12.02 -6.34
N ALA A 9 12.33 12.23 -5.03
CA ALA A 9 12.24 11.14 -4.05
C ALA A 9 10.86 10.47 -4.09
N VAL A 10 10.76 9.28 -3.51
CA VAL A 10 9.47 8.58 -3.35
C VAL A 10 8.55 9.40 -2.45
N GLU A 11 7.35 9.69 -2.94
CA GLU A 11 6.32 10.36 -2.16
C GLU A 11 5.39 9.34 -1.49
N VAL A 12 4.98 9.62 -0.25
CA VAL A 12 4.02 8.83 0.50
C VAL A 12 2.98 9.77 1.09
N ASN A 13 1.73 9.64 0.67
CA ASN A 13 0.62 10.49 1.09
C ASN A 13 -0.63 9.64 1.41
N ILE A 14 -1.60 10.22 2.11
CA ILE A 14 -2.94 9.64 2.22
C ILE A 14 -3.76 10.11 1.03
N LEU A 15 -4.30 9.16 0.25
CA LEU A 15 -5.20 9.45 -0.87
C LEU A 15 -6.61 9.78 -0.37
N GLU A 16 -7.14 8.91 0.50
CA GLU A 16 -8.46 9.04 1.10
C GLU A 16 -8.57 8.19 2.37
N PHE A 17 -9.68 8.35 3.10
CA PHE A 17 -10.12 7.41 4.12
C PHE A 17 -11.37 6.68 3.62
N ASN A 18 -11.42 5.36 3.78
CA ASN A 18 -12.59 4.55 3.49
C ASN A 18 -12.97 3.68 4.70
N LEU A 19 -13.98 2.82 4.54
CA LEU A 19 -14.49 1.96 5.61
C LEU A 19 -13.49 0.94 6.16
N VAL A 20 -12.37 0.70 5.44
CA VAL A 20 -11.29 -0.20 5.87
C VAL A 20 -10.03 0.53 6.31
N GLY A 21 -10.04 1.88 6.34
CA GLY A 21 -8.94 2.71 6.83
C GLY A 21 -8.38 3.71 5.80
N PRO A 22 -7.20 4.32 6.08
CA PRO A 22 -6.54 5.20 5.13
C PRO A 22 -6.00 4.43 3.92
N VAL A 23 -6.24 4.97 2.72
CA VAL A 23 -5.63 4.49 1.47
C VAL A 23 -4.34 5.29 1.24
N LEU A 24 -3.21 4.59 1.17
CA LEU A 24 -1.91 5.23 0.91
C LEU A 24 -1.67 5.41 -0.60
N ALA A 25 -1.27 6.61 -1.00
CA ALA A 25 -0.69 6.89 -2.32
C ALA A 25 0.84 6.90 -2.20
N VAL A 26 1.48 5.84 -2.71
CA VAL A 26 2.94 5.72 -2.78
C VAL A 26 3.40 5.90 -4.22
N ARG A 27 4.25 6.89 -4.48
CA ARG A 27 4.65 7.30 -5.84
C ARG A 27 6.16 7.17 -6.01
N PRO A 28 6.67 5.99 -6.40
CA PRO A 28 8.04 5.83 -6.84
C PRO A 28 8.19 6.33 -8.28
N TYR A 29 9.25 7.11 -8.54
CA TYR A 29 9.56 7.62 -9.88
C TYR A 29 10.62 6.76 -10.54
N CYS A 30 10.48 6.50 -11.84
CA CYS A 30 11.44 5.76 -12.64
C CYS A 30 11.32 6.11 -14.13
N ASN A 31 12.31 5.71 -14.93
CA ASN A 31 12.20 5.79 -16.38
C ASN A 31 11.15 4.78 -16.89
N ASN A 32 10.45 5.13 -17.98
CA ASN A 32 9.38 4.32 -18.55
C ASN A 32 9.81 2.88 -18.91
N ASN A 33 11.08 2.67 -19.26
CA ASN A 33 11.65 1.35 -19.54
C ASN A 33 11.58 0.39 -18.34
N TYR A 34 11.50 0.92 -17.12
CA TYR A 34 11.51 0.14 -15.87
C TYR A 34 10.17 0.18 -15.13
N TYR A 35 9.14 0.80 -15.72
CA TYR A 35 7.86 1.07 -15.07
C TYR A 35 7.29 -0.17 -14.38
N TRP A 36 7.15 -1.28 -15.11
CA TRP A 36 6.55 -2.49 -14.57
C TRP A 36 7.40 -3.15 -13.48
N GLN A 37 8.72 -3.16 -13.62
CA GLN A 37 9.60 -3.70 -12.57
C GLN A 37 9.47 -2.89 -11.27
N VAL A 38 9.55 -1.56 -11.36
CA VAL A 38 9.42 -0.68 -10.19
C VAL A 38 8.03 -0.79 -9.58
N TYR A 39 6.98 -0.86 -10.39
CA TYR A 39 5.60 -1.02 -9.92
C TYR A 39 5.41 -2.29 -9.08
N PHE A 40 5.79 -3.45 -9.62
CA PHE A 40 5.59 -4.72 -8.92
C PHE A 40 6.49 -4.87 -7.70
N ASP A 41 7.77 -4.46 -7.79
CA ASP A 41 8.66 -4.49 -6.64
C ASP A 41 8.19 -3.57 -5.51
N SER A 42 7.64 -2.40 -5.83
CA SER A 42 7.12 -1.47 -4.83
C SER A 42 5.93 -2.06 -4.10
N ASN A 43 4.99 -2.66 -4.82
CA ASN A 43 3.83 -3.33 -4.22
C ASN A 43 4.25 -4.49 -3.31
N ARG A 44 5.24 -5.29 -3.74
CA ARG A 44 5.78 -6.39 -2.95
C ARG A 44 6.40 -5.89 -1.65
N VAL A 45 7.30 -4.90 -1.72
CA VAL A 45 7.95 -4.31 -0.54
C VAL A 45 6.93 -3.69 0.42
N MET A 46 5.91 -2.99 -0.09
CA MET A 46 4.84 -2.45 0.75
C MET A 46 4.08 -3.55 1.49
N SER A 47 3.71 -4.62 0.79
CA SER A 47 3.02 -5.77 1.39
C SER A 47 3.87 -6.43 2.50
N GLU A 48 5.15 -6.70 2.23
CA GLU A 48 6.08 -7.30 3.18
C GLU A 48 6.29 -6.41 4.43
N ALA A 49 6.51 -5.11 4.21
CA ALA A 49 6.78 -4.15 5.28
C ALA A 49 5.55 -3.94 6.18
N LEU A 50 4.36 -3.75 5.59
CA LEU A 50 3.13 -3.52 6.35
C LEU A 50 2.69 -4.78 7.09
N THR A 51 2.82 -5.96 6.47
CA THR A 51 2.57 -7.24 7.16
C THR A 51 3.48 -7.40 8.37
N SER A 52 4.78 -7.14 8.21
CA SER A 52 5.76 -7.25 9.31
C SER A 52 5.50 -6.23 10.43
N ALA A 53 4.90 -5.08 10.10
CA ALA A 53 4.52 -4.05 11.05
C ALA A 53 3.14 -4.29 11.72
N GLY A 54 2.46 -5.40 11.42
CA GLY A 54 1.15 -5.73 12.00
C GLY A 54 -0.04 -5.07 11.29
N PHE A 55 0.15 -4.54 10.08
CA PHE A 55 -0.88 -3.96 9.23
C PHE A 55 -1.09 -4.82 7.96
N PRO A 56 -1.66 -6.03 8.07
CA PRO A 56 -1.91 -6.87 6.89
C PRO A 56 -2.96 -6.22 5.97
N ALA A 57 -3.05 -6.73 4.74
CA ALA A 57 -4.10 -6.31 3.81
C ALA A 57 -5.50 -6.45 4.44
N PRO A 58 -6.41 -5.47 4.22
CA PRO A 58 -7.76 -5.54 4.77
C PRO A 58 -8.49 -6.80 4.33
N VAL A 59 -9.06 -7.51 5.29
CA VAL A 59 -9.97 -8.64 5.06
C VAL A 59 -11.40 -8.19 5.33
N ALA A 60 -12.36 -8.69 4.54
CA ALA A 60 -13.76 -8.41 4.79
C ALA A 60 -14.17 -8.95 6.16
N SER A 61 -14.48 -8.06 7.10
CA SER A 61 -14.99 -8.40 8.43
C SER A 61 -16.51 -8.26 8.48
N GLN A 62 -17.23 -9.31 8.85
CA GLN A 62 -18.66 -9.22 9.17
C GLN A 62 -18.85 -9.07 10.69
N ASN A 63 -19.39 -7.94 11.11
CA ASN A 63 -19.78 -7.71 12.51
C ASN A 63 -21.15 -8.34 12.75
N MET A 64 -21.18 -9.50 13.42
CA MET A 64 -22.42 -10.15 13.83
C MET A 64 -22.91 -9.54 15.16
N ILE A 65 -23.98 -8.76 15.12
CA ILE A 65 -24.65 -8.26 16.32
C ILE A 65 -25.69 -9.29 16.75
N MET A 66 -25.41 -10.04 17.82
CA MET A 66 -26.37 -10.96 18.42
C MET A 66 -27.33 -10.17 19.32
N LYS A 67 -28.62 -10.10 18.95
CA LYS A 67 -29.68 -9.66 19.85
C LYS A 67 -30.25 -10.86 20.59
N GLN A 68 -30.14 -10.86 21.90
CA GLN A 68 -30.75 -11.86 22.78
C GLN A 68 -32.09 -11.31 23.25
N ASN A 69 -33.16 -12.05 22.94
CA ASN A 69 -34.52 -11.76 23.41
C ASN A 69 -34.71 -12.23 24.86
#